data_AF-A0A4V1UUW5-F1
#
_entry.id   AF-A0A4V1UUW5-F1
#
_cell.length_a   1.000
_cell.length_b   1.000
_cell.length_c   1.000
_cell.angle_alpha   90.00
_cell.angle_beta   90.00
_cell.angle_gamma   90.00
#
_symmetry.space_group_name_H-M   'P 1'
#
loop_
_entity.id
_entity.type
_entity.pdbx_description
1 polymer ?
#
loop_
_entity_poly.entity_id
_entity_poly.type
_entity_poly.pdbx_seq_one_letter_code
_entity_poly.pdbx_strand_id
1 'polypeptide(L)'
;MEVWLSRQHFEFFDPWEHVNFQVRSVFDVVALPGWENRAVRQPFCELWLVHEGQVCIELGERSAIVSAPAIALLTAGQKRDTVDARGGKIAITGFSFDATLFGALDFVELLELPIAPAVDPKLFEAYLYKMLDENRERLPGYALATHGLGQLAFVTLMRELKIANTPKTREKLRLAQSHELMGALQLVANRFEEPLSATQMAAAAHLSPKHFGKKFG
;
A
#
# COMPACT_ATOMS: atom_id res chain seq x y z
N MET A 1 -1.00 23.18 41.44
CA MET A 1 0.16 22.29 41.19
C MET A 1 -0.29 21.32 40.13
N GLU A 2 0.01 21.65 38.88
CA GLU A 2 -0.51 20.96 37.71
C GLU A 2 0.18 19.60 37.57
N VAL A 3 -0.63 18.55 37.55
CA VAL A 3 -0.18 17.19 37.27
C VAL A 3 0.06 17.13 35.77
N TRP A 4 1.31 17.31 35.36
CA TRP A 4 1.76 17.03 34.02
C TRP A 4 1.45 15.57 33.70
N LEU A 5 0.65 15.35 32.65
CA LEU A 5 0.37 14.02 32.10
C LEU A 5 1.69 13.28 31.97
N SER A 6 1.87 12.24 32.81
CA SER A 6 3.00 11.35 32.72
C SER A 6 3.06 10.83 31.29
N ARG A 7 4.20 11.02 30.63
CA ARG A 7 4.58 10.26 29.45
C ARG A 7 4.53 8.78 29.82
N GLN A 8 3.36 8.17 29.74
CA GLN A 8 3.29 6.76 29.41
C GLN A 8 3.98 6.67 28.06
N HIS A 9 5.16 6.05 28.05
CA HIS A 9 5.71 5.49 26.83
C HIS A 9 4.59 4.64 26.23
N PHE A 10 3.87 5.19 25.26
CA PHE A 10 3.12 4.37 24.33
C PHE A 10 4.19 3.68 23.49
N GLU A 11 4.68 2.54 23.97
CA GLU A 11 5.28 1.54 23.10
C GLU A 11 4.13 1.07 22.21
N PHE A 12 3.89 1.82 21.14
CA PHE A 12 3.17 1.30 20.01
C PHE A 12 4.01 0.11 19.58
N PHE A 13 3.48 -1.11 19.75
CA PHE A 13 3.86 -2.20 18.89
C PHE A 13 3.46 -1.73 17.50
N ASP A 14 4.34 -0.99 16.84
CA ASP A 14 4.03 -0.25 15.65
C ASP A 14 4.43 -1.16 14.49
N PRO A 15 3.49 -1.90 13.86
CA PRO A 15 3.80 -2.66 12.64
C PRO A 15 4.34 -1.76 11.51
N TRP A 16 4.37 -0.46 11.75
CA TRP A 16 4.81 0.64 10.92
C TRP A 16 6.26 1.08 11.15
N GLU A 17 6.96 0.58 12.19
CA GLU A 17 8.28 1.09 12.62
C GLU A 17 9.36 1.08 11.51
N HIS A 18 9.12 0.38 10.41
CA HIS A 18 10.03 0.29 9.27
C HIS A 18 9.34 0.43 7.91
N VAL A 19 8.12 0.96 7.87
CA VAL A 19 7.40 1.24 6.63
C VAL A 19 7.79 2.62 6.13
N ASN A 20 8.50 2.67 5.00
CA ASN A 20 8.75 3.91 4.28
C ASN A 20 7.57 4.18 3.33
N PHE A 21 6.96 5.37 3.46
CA PHE A 21 5.81 5.79 2.66
C PHE A 21 6.16 7.01 1.80
N GLN A 22 5.89 6.93 0.50
CA GLN A 22 6.16 8.03 -0.42
C GLN A 22 5.02 8.20 -1.43
N VAL A 23 4.36 9.37 -1.44
CA VAL A 23 3.44 9.76 -2.52
C VAL A 23 4.25 10.08 -3.78
N ARG A 24 3.80 9.55 -4.92
CA ARG A 24 4.43 9.73 -6.24
C ARG A 24 3.70 10.75 -7.09
N SER A 25 2.37 10.72 -7.06
CA SER A 25 1.52 11.60 -7.85
C SER A 25 0.13 11.70 -7.24
N VAL A 26 -0.53 12.83 -7.45
CA VAL A 26 -1.95 13.04 -7.16
C VAL A 26 -2.65 13.33 -8.47
N PHE A 27 -3.84 12.78 -8.67
CA PHE A 27 -4.57 12.90 -9.92
C PHE A 27 -6.07 13.08 -9.69
N ASP A 28 -6.67 13.77 -10.64
CA ASP A 28 -8.11 13.96 -10.78
C ASP A 28 -8.46 13.67 -12.23
N VAL A 29 -9.21 12.60 -12.46
CA VAL A 29 -9.43 12.00 -13.77
C VAL A 29 -10.91 11.96 -14.06
N VAL A 30 -11.30 12.52 -15.21
CA VAL A 30 -12.62 12.33 -15.80
C VAL A 30 -12.45 11.60 -17.12
N ALA A 31 -13.02 10.41 -17.21
CA ALA A 31 -12.92 9.54 -18.36
C ALA A 31 -14.29 9.39 -19.05
N LEU A 32 -14.26 9.39 -20.39
CA LEU A 32 -15.44 9.16 -21.24
C LEU A 32 -15.69 7.66 -21.44
N PRO A 33 -16.89 7.27 -21.93
CA PRO A 33 -17.19 5.87 -22.28
C PRO A 33 -16.13 5.24 -23.19
N GLY A 34 -15.80 3.96 -22.94
CA GLY A 34 -14.76 3.22 -23.66
C GLY A 34 -13.35 3.47 -23.13
N TRP A 35 -13.22 4.02 -21.92
CA TRP A 35 -11.93 4.22 -21.29
C TRP A 35 -11.32 2.90 -20.82
N GLU A 36 -10.07 2.69 -21.20
CA GLU A 36 -9.25 1.57 -20.77
C GLU A 36 -7.88 2.04 -20.27
N ASN A 37 -7.35 1.35 -19.26
CA ASN A 37 -6.02 1.60 -18.72
C ASN A 37 -5.33 0.27 -18.39
N ARG A 38 -4.38 -0.12 -19.24
CA ARG A 38 -3.63 -1.37 -19.12
C ARG A 38 -2.19 -1.11 -18.74
N ALA A 39 -1.68 -1.90 -17.81
CA ALA A 39 -0.26 -1.94 -17.47
C ALA A 39 0.21 -3.39 -17.38
N VAL A 40 1.28 -3.75 -18.11
CA VAL A 40 1.91 -5.07 -18.00
C VAL A 40 2.41 -5.31 -16.56
N ARG A 41 2.83 -4.23 -15.90
CA ARG A 41 3.22 -4.20 -14.50
C ARG A 41 2.81 -2.87 -13.89
N GLN A 42 1.94 -2.91 -12.89
CA GLN A 42 1.49 -1.75 -12.13
C GLN A 42 2.70 -1.12 -11.41
N PRO A 43 3.09 0.13 -11.72
CA PRO A 43 4.38 0.66 -11.26
C PRO A 43 4.37 1.01 -9.76
N PHE A 44 3.24 1.49 -9.24
CA PHE A 44 3.09 1.98 -7.87
C PHE A 44 1.76 1.50 -7.29
N CYS A 45 1.64 1.55 -5.96
CA CYS A 45 0.33 1.40 -5.33
C CYS A 45 -0.53 2.64 -5.65
N GLU A 46 -1.84 2.47 -5.73
CA GLU A 46 -2.76 3.59 -5.94
C GLU A 46 -3.96 3.49 -5.01
N LEU A 47 -4.38 4.61 -4.43
CA LEU A 47 -5.64 4.74 -3.69
C LEU A 47 -6.55 5.67 -4.46
N TRP A 48 -7.72 5.17 -4.83
CA TRP A 48 -8.72 5.87 -5.63
C TRP A 48 -9.98 6.11 -4.82
N LEU A 49 -10.60 7.25 -5.05
CA LEU A 49 -12.01 7.49 -4.80
C LEU A 49 -12.72 7.60 -6.14
N VAL A 50 -13.63 6.66 -6.39
CA VAL A 50 -14.50 6.65 -7.56
C VAL A 50 -15.75 7.45 -7.20
N HIS A 51 -15.90 8.64 -7.78
CA HIS A 51 -17.00 9.57 -7.52
C HIS A 51 -18.21 9.36 -8.43
N GLU A 52 -17.96 8.93 -9.65
CA GLU A 52 -18.98 8.73 -10.67
C GLU A 52 -18.64 7.49 -11.51
N GLY A 53 -19.67 6.74 -11.90
CA GLY A 53 -19.53 5.58 -12.77
C GLY A 53 -19.18 4.29 -12.04
N GLN A 54 -18.69 3.33 -12.82
CA GLN A 54 -18.31 2.00 -12.33
C GLN A 54 -17.10 1.52 -13.11
N VAL A 55 -16.06 1.09 -12.41
CA VAL A 55 -14.82 0.55 -13.00
C VAL A 55 -14.71 -0.94 -12.71
N CYS A 56 -14.32 -1.72 -13.71
CA CYS A 56 -13.84 -3.08 -13.52
C CYS A 56 -12.32 -3.03 -13.44
N ILE A 57 -11.74 -3.53 -12.36
CA ILE A 57 -10.31 -3.56 -12.12
C ILE A 57 -9.87 -5.01 -12.02
N GLU A 58 -8.98 -5.42 -12.90
CA GLU A 58 -8.24 -6.69 -12.84
C GLU A 58 -6.80 -6.39 -12.45
N LEU A 59 -6.32 -7.02 -11.36
CA LEU A 59 -4.98 -6.83 -10.82
C LEU A 59 -4.36 -8.18 -10.47
N GLY A 60 -3.53 -8.70 -11.37
CA GLY A 60 -3.04 -10.07 -11.32
C GLY A 60 -4.20 -11.06 -11.44
N GLU A 61 -4.34 -11.95 -10.47
CA GLU A 61 -5.43 -12.93 -10.40
C GLU A 61 -6.69 -12.40 -9.71
N ARG A 62 -6.65 -11.16 -9.21
CA ARG A 62 -7.78 -10.54 -8.48
C ARG A 62 -8.57 -9.66 -9.42
N SER A 63 -9.90 -9.66 -9.27
CA SER A 63 -10.80 -8.77 -10.00
C SER A 63 -11.82 -8.15 -9.05
N ALA A 64 -12.18 -6.89 -9.27
CA ALA A 64 -13.26 -6.25 -8.55
C ALA A 64 -13.99 -5.23 -9.42
N ILE A 65 -15.28 -5.07 -9.17
CA ILE A 65 -16.08 -3.97 -9.72
C ILE A 65 -16.27 -2.92 -8.63
N VAL A 66 -15.79 -1.70 -8.89
CA VAL A 66 -15.88 -0.57 -7.95
C VAL A 66 -16.91 0.42 -8.47
N SER A 67 -18.00 0.58 -7.73
CA SER A 67 -19.12 1.46 -8.09
C SER A 67 -19.07 2.72 -7.24
N ALA A 68 -19.25 3.88 -7.84
CA ALA A 68 -19.31 5.13 -7.09
C ALA A 68 -20.50 5.17 -6.09
N PRO A 69 -20.33 5.83 -4.91
CA PRO A 69 -19.07 6.28 -4.34
C PRO A 69 -18.33 5.11 -3.67
N ALA A 70 -17.06 4.89 -3.98
CA ALA A 70 -16.26 3.83 -3.35
C ALA A 70 -14.75 4.08 -3.44
N ILE A 71 -14.01 3.42 -2.54
CA ILE A 71 -12.56 3.38 -2.57
C ILE A 71 -12.08 2.18 -3.39
N ALA A 72 -11.03 2.38 -4.19
CA ALA A 72 -10.24 1.30 -4.74
C ALA A 72 -8.79 1.38 -4.24
N LEU A 73 -8.18 0.23 -4.03
CA LEU A 73 -6.76 0.10 -3.69
C LEU A 73 -6.08 -0.84 -4.68
N LEU A 74 -5.08 -0.34 -5.39
CA LEU A 74 -4.29 -1.10 -6.33
C LEU A 74 -2.90 -1.31 -5.73
N THR A 75 -2.42 -2.55 -5.70
CA THR A 75 -1.05 -2.89 -5.28
C THR A 75 -0.08 -2.82 -6.46
N ALA A 76 1.19 -2.51 -6.21
CA ALA A 76 2.20 -2.47 -7.26
C ALA A 76 2.55 -3.90 -7.75
N GLY A 77 3.37 -3.97 -8.79
CA GLY A 77 4.03 -5.20 -9.24
C GLY A 77 3.19 -6.16 -10.09
N GLN A 78 1.85 -6.10 -9.98
CA GLN A 78 0.93 -6.99 -10.68
C GLN A 78 0.52 -6.42 -12.05
N LYS A 79 0.15 -7.27 -13.01
CA LYS A 79 -0.48 -6.82 -14.26
C LYS A 79 -1.81 -6.15 -13.93
N ARG A 80 -2.10 -4.99 -14.54
CA ARG A 80 -3.37 -4.27 -14.40
C ARG A 80 -4.12 -4.23 -15.72
N ASP A 81 -5.42 -4.52 -15.66
CA ASP A 81 -6.40 -4.04 -16.64
C ASP A 81 -7.49 -3.26 -15.89
N THR A 82 -7.90 -2.12 -16.43
CA THR A 82 -8.98 -1.31 -15.86
C THR A 82 -9.82 -0.77 -16.98
N VAL A 83 -11.12 -1.04 -16.92
CA VAL A 83 -12.07 -0.66 -17.96
C VAL A 83 -13.33 -0.08 -17.33
N ASP A 84 -14.06 0.72 -18.10
CA ASP A 84 -15.39 1.15 -17.70
C ASP A 84 -16.39 -0.01 -17.76
N ALA A 85 -17.05 -0.31 -16.64
CA ALA A 85 -17.88 -1.50 -16.51
C ALA A 85 -19.27 -1.37 -17.15
N ARG A 86 -19.72 -0.13 -17.43
CA ARG A 86 -21.10 0.17 -17.88
C ARG A 86 -21.21 1.07 -19.11
N GLY A 87 -20.12 1.37 -19.82
CA GLY A 87 -20.21 2.28 -20.98
C GLY A 87 -20.45 3.74 -20.60
N GLY A 88 -20.10 4.15 -19.38
CA GLY A 88 -20.50 5.43 -18.80
C GLY A 88 -19.31 6.35 -18.50
N LYS A 89 -19.61 7.62 -18.20
CA LYS A 89 -18.61 8.55 -17.66
C LYS A 89 -18.08 8.03 -16.31
N ILE A 90 -16.78 8.18 -16.10
CA ILE A 90 -16.11 7.85 -14.84
C ILE A 90 -15.42 9.11 -14.31
N ALA A 91 -15.51 9.32 -12.99
CA ALA A 91 -14.74 10.34 -12.29
C ALA A 91 -13.99 9.70 -11.12
N ILE A 92 -12.66 9.87 -11.10
CA ILE A 92 -11.77 9.30 -10.09
C ILE A 92 -10.82 10.38 -9.58
N THR A 93 -10.73 10.52 -8.26
CA THR A 93 -9.62 11.25 -7.63
C THR A 93 -8.77 10.26 -6.86
N GLY A 94 -7.45 10.42 -6.89
CA GLY A 94 -6.58 9.51 -6.15
C GLY A 94 -5.15 9.97 -6.10
N PHE A 95 -4.32 9.10 -5.56
CA PHE A 95 -2.87 9.27 -5.57
C PHE A 95 -2.16 7.93 -5.74
N SER A 96 -0.97 8.00 -6.32
CA SER A 96 -0.03 6.89 -6.40
C SER A 96 0.99 7.01 -5.27
N PHE A 97 1.42 5.90 -4.70
CA PHE A 97 2.37 5.87 -3.60
C PHE A 97 3.18 4.58 -3.57
N ASP A 98 4.30 4.63 -2.84
CA ASP A 98 5.03 3.46 -2.37
C ASP A 98 4.82 3.31 -0.87
N ALA A 99 4.67 2.06 -0.43
CA ALA A 99 4.77 1.67 0.97
C ALA A 99 5.68 0.46 1.06
N THR A 100 6.92 0.66 1.46
CA THR A 100 7.93 -0.41 1.51
C THR A 100 8.36 -0.71 2.93
N LEU A 101 8.28 -1.97 3.34
CA LEU A 101 8.83 -2.43 4.61
C LEU A 101 10.34 -2.69 4.44
N PHE A 102 11.16 -2.06 5.30
CA PHE A 102 12.63 -2.08 5.23
C PHE A 102 13.21 -1.69 3.86
N GLY A 103 12.49 -0.86 3.10
CA GLY A 103 12.92 -0.39 1.78
C GLY A 103 12.92 -1.44 0.68
N ALA A 104 12.42 -2.66 0.92
CA ALA A 104 12.52 -3.77 -0.04
C ALA A 104 11.20 -4.49 -0.31
N LEU A 105 10.36 -4.69 0.72
CA LEU A 105 9.12 -5.46 0.58
C LEU A 105 7.93 -4.53 0.35
N ASP A 106 7.10 -4.81 -0.67
CA ASP A 106 5.82 -4.10 -0.84
C ASP A 106 4.90 -4.43 0.36
N PHE A 107 4.69 -3.41 1.19
CA PHE A 107 3.92 -3.54 2.41
C PHE A 107 2.43 -3.75 2.10
N VAL A 108 1.90 -3.17 1.02
CA VAL A 108 0.48 -3.31 0.68
C VAL A 108 0.19 -4.70 0.14
N GLU A 109 1.08 -5.27 -0.67
CA GLU A 109 0.98 -6.64 -1.16
C GLU A 109 1.01 -7.66 -0.01
N LEU A 110 1.92 -7.49 0.95
CA LEU A 110 2.04 -8.36 2.13
C LEU A 110 0.71 -8.50 2.90
N LEU A 111 -0.05 -7.42 2.95
CA LEU A 111 -1.32 -7.34 3.69
C LEU A 111 -2.50 -7.97 2.94
N GLU A 112 -2.34 -8.36 1.67
CA GLU A 112 -3.38 -8.97 0.82
C GLU A 112 -4.70 -8.17 0.80
N LEU A 113 -4.61 -6.84 0.73
CA LEU A 113 -5.79 -5.99 0.82
C LEU A 113 -6.73 -6.16 -0.39
N PRO A 114 -8.06 -6.09 -0.18
CA PRO A 114 -9.02 -6.18 -1.28
C PRO A 114 -8.89 -4.97 -2.20
N ILE A 115 -9.13 -5.17 -3.50
CA ILE A 115 -9.14 -4.07 -4.48
C ILE A 115 -10.26 -3.07 -4.14
N ALA A 116 -11.42 -3.56 -3.71
CA ALA A 116 -12.57 -2.77 -3.30
C ALA A 116 -12.80 -2.91 -1.78
N PRO A 117 -12.03 -2.19 -0.94
CA PRO A 117 -12.22 -2.25 0.51
C PRO A 117 -13.61 -1.75 0.91
N ALA A 118 -14.28 -2.49 1.79
CA ALA A 118 -15.58 -2.11 2.35
C ALA A 118 -15.42 -1.04 3.44
N VAL A 119 -15.15 0.20 3.01
CA VAL A 119 -14.94 1.37 3.87
C VAL A 119 -15.81 2.54 3.41
N ASP A 120 -16.10 3.48 4.32
CA ASP A 120 -16.85 4.70 3.96
C ASP A 120 -15.97 5.64 3.12
N PRO A 121 -16.29 5.89 1.84
CA PRO A 121 -15.50 6.76 0.97
C PRO A 121 -15.41 8.21 1.47
N LYS A 122 -16.40 8.68 2.24
CA LYS A 122 -16.41 10.06 2.77
C LYS A 122 -15.26 10.36 3.71
N LEU A 123 -14.68 9.33 4.35
CA LEU A 123 -13.51 9.47 5.21
C LEU A 123 -12.27 9.94 4.44
N PHE A 124 -12.24 9.74 3.12
CA PHE A 124 -11.09 10.01 2.26
C PHE A 124 -11.21 11.30 1.45
N GLU A 125 -12.43 11.75 1.19
CA GLU A 125 -12.71 12.95 0.38
C GLU A 125 -11.88 14.15 0.81
N ALA A 126 -11.89 14.48 2.10
CA ALA A 126 -11.17 15.64 2.63
C ALA A 126 -9.65 15.55 2.42
N TYR A 127 -9.06 14.35 2.57
CA TYR A 127 -7.63 14.16 2.31
C TYR A 127 -7.32 14.32 0.82
N LEU A 128 -8.11 13.69 -0.05
CA LEU A 128 -7.88 13.67 -1.49
C LEU A 128 -8.04 15.05 -2.13
N TYR A 129 -9.10 15.79 -1.80
CA TYR A 129 -9.29 17.14 -2.32
C TYR A 129 -8.20 18.10 -1.83
N LYS A 130 -7.83 18.00 -0.54
CA LYS A 130 -6.73 18.82 -0.02
C LYS A 130 -5.40 18.46 -0.70
N MET A 131 -5.12 17.17 -0.94
CA MET A 131 -3.94 16.77 -1.70
C MET A 131 -3.92 17.34 -3.12
N LEU A 132 -5.07 17.41 -3.79
CA LEU A 132 -5.17 18.02 -5.12
C LEU A 132 -4.84 19.52 -5.08
N ASP A 133 -5.43 20.24 -4.13
CA ASP A 133 -5.19 21.68 -3.97
C ASP A 133 -3.70 21.94 -3.68
N GLU A 134 -3.13 21.20 -2.72
CA GLU A 134 -1.73 21.36 -2.32
C GLU A 134 -0.77 21.02 -3.47
N ASN A 135 -1.08 19.98 -4.26
CA ASN A 135 -0.26 19.57 -5.40
C ASN A 135 -0.33 20.57 -6.57
N ARG A 136 -1.44 21.30 -6.73
CA ARG A 136 -1.59 22.34 -7.78
C ARG A 136 -0.72 23.55 -7.53
N GLU A 137 -0.45 23.90 -6.28
CA GLU A 137 0.35 25.08 -5.92
C GLU A 137 1.85 24.89 -6.20
N ARG A 138 2.35 23.65 -6.37
CA ARG A 138 3.74 23.30 -6.79
C ARG A 138 4.86 23.95 -5.96
N LEU A 139 4.59 24.31 -4.70
CA LEU A 139 5.57 24.90 -3.79
C LEU A 139 6.27 23.82 -2.95
N PRO A 140 7.57 23.95 -2.60
CA PRO A 140 8.32 22.91 -1.89
C PRO A 140 7.71 22.44 -0.56
N GLY A 141 7.06 23.33 0.21
CA GLY A 141 6.39 22.98 1.47
C GLY A 141 5.13 22.14 1.28
N TYR A 142 4.54 22.19 0.09
CA TYR A 142 3.27 21.53 -0.24
C TYR A 142 3.47 20.07 -0.61
N ALA A 143 4.66 19.72 -1.13
CA ALA A 143 5.03 18.31 -1.30
C ALA A 143 4.97 17.57 0.04
N LEU A 144 5.53 18.14 1.12
CA LEU A 144 5.47 17.55 2.45
C LEU A 144 4.02 17.42 2.96
N ALA A 145 3.17 18.42 2.71
CA ALA A 145 1.76 18.38 3.05
C ALA A 145 1.03 17.25 2.30
N THR A 146 1.24 17.13 0.99
CA THR A 146 0.69 16.04 0.16
C THR A 146 1.15 14.67 0.67
N HIS A 147 2.42 14.52 1.04
CA HIS A 147 2.96 13.29 1.64
C HIS A 147 2.24 12.93 2.95
N GLY A 148 2.11 13.88 3.87
CA GLY A 148 1.43 13.66 5.14
C GLY A 148 -0.04 13.30 4.97
N LEU A 149 -0.75 13.97 4.05
CA LEU A 149 -2.15 13.66 3.76
C LEU A 149 -2.34 12.29 3.13
N GLY A 150 -1.47 11.89 2.19
CA GLY A 150 -1.49 10.56 1.60
C GLY A 150 -1.25 9.46 2.64
N GLN A 151 -0.31 9.71 3.57
CA GLN A 151 -0.03 8.78 4.67
C GLN A 151 -1.22 8.67 5.62
N LEU A 152 -1.87 9.79 5.98
CA LEU A 152 -3.07 9.80 6.81
C LEU A 152 -4.24 9.06 6.13
N ALA A 153 -4.43 9.23 4.82
CA ALA A 153 -5.43 8.49 4.05
C ALA A 153 -5.14 6.98 4.10
N PHE A 154 -3.89 6.56 3.87
CA PHE A 154 -3.52 5.15 3.95
C PHE A 154 -3.70 4.56 5.36
N VAL A 155 -3.26 5.25 6.40
CA VAL A 155 -3.47 4.84 7.80
C VAL A 155 -4.95 4.75 8.15
N THR A 156 -5.77 5.69 7.66
CA THR A 156 -7.23 5.66 7.84
C THR A 156 -7.81 4.40 7.21
N LEU A 157 -7.48 4.08 5.96
CA LEU A 157 -7.91 2.84 5.29
C LEU A 157 -7.54 1.62 6.14
N MET A 158 -6.31 1.61 6.62
CA MET A 158 -5.76 0.48 7.36
C MET A 158 -6.47 0.24 8.70
N ARG A 159 -6.85 1.33 9.37
CA ARG A 159 -7.65 1.31 10.60
C ARG A 159 -9.06 0.80 10.35
N GLU A 160 -9.72 1.31 9.32
CA GLU A 160 -11.09 0.91 8.98
C GLU A 160 -11.18 -0.57 8.58
N LEU A 161 -10.17 -1.07 7.87
CA LEU A 161 -10.04 -2.50 7.54
C LEU A 161 -9.62 -3.37 8.74
N LYS A 162 -9.32 -2.78 9.91
CA LYS A 162 -8.89 -3.47 11.14
C LYS A 162 -7.74 -4.46 10.92
N ILE A 163 -6.85 -4.16 9.98
CA ILE A 163 -5.84 -5.09 9.50
C ILE A 163 -4.88 -5.51 10.62
N ALA A 164 -4.48 -4.54 11.45
CA ALA A 164 -3.65 -4.76 12.64
C ALA A 164 -4.30 -5.66 13.70
N ASN A 165 -5.59 -6.00 13.59
CA ASN A 165 -6.32 -6.83 14.56
C ASN A 165 -6.58 -8.26 14.09
N THR A 166 -6.20 -8.61 12.86
CA THR A 166 -6.39 -9.98 12.36
C THR A 166 -5.18 -10.86 12.73
N PRO A 167 -5.37 -12.07 13.31
CA PRO A 167 -4.26 -12.95 13.67
C PRO A 167 -3.34 -13.29 12.49
N LYS A 168 -3.91 -13.57 11.32
CA LYS A 168 -3.18 -13.88 10.07
C LYS A 168 -2.23 -12.74 9.68
N THR A 169 -2.71 -11.50 9.71
CA THR A 169 -1.89 -10.35 9.33
C THR A 169 -0.83 -10.04 10.36
N ARG A 170 -1.15 -10.15 11.67
CA ARG A 170 -0.14 -10.01 12.73
C ARG A 170 0.98 -11.03 12.57
N GLU A 171 0.65 -12.28 12.26
CA GLU A 171 1.65 -13.32 12.04
C GLU A 171 2.53 -13.01 10.82
N LYS A 172 1.92 -12.62 9.69
CA LYS A 172 2.65 -12.21 8.48
C LYS A 172 3.60 -11.04 8.74
N LEU A 173 3.12 -9.99 9.40
CA LEU A 173 3.92 -8.82 9.75
C LEU A 173 5.07 -9.20 10.69
N ARG A 174 4.81 -10.04 11.70
CA ARG A 174 5.84 -10.55 12.61
C ARG A 174 6.90 -11.37 11.87
N LEU A 175 6.51 -12.21 10.90
CA LEU A 175 7.44 -12.96 10.07
C LEU A 175 8.25 -12.02 9.15
N ALA A 176 7.58 -11.03 8.56
CA ALA A 176 8.21 -10.02 7.72
C ALA A 176 9.20 -9.12 8.46
N GLN A 177 9.02 -8.96 9.78
CA GLN A 177 9.91 -8.22 10.68
C GLN A 177 10.91 -9.12 11.42
N SER A 178 10.95 -10.42 11.12
CA SER A 178 11.85 -11.33 11.82
C SER A 178 13.32 -11.06 11.48
N HIS A 179 14.21 -11.11 12.48
CA HIS A 179 15.65 -10.93 12.28
C HIS A 179 16.21 -11.92 11.25
N GLU A 180 15.64 -13.12 11.19
CA GLU A 180 16.04 -14.14 10.22
C GLU A 180 15.71 -13.72 8.77
N LEU A 181 14.54 -13.10 8.53
CA LEU A 181 14.21 -12.58 7.21
C LEU A 181 15.09 -11.37 6.87
N MET A 182 15.35 -10.49 7.84
CA MET A 182 16.22 -9.34 7.66
C MET A 182 17.64 -9.73 7.25
N GLY A 183 18.21 -10.76 7.90
CA GLY A 183 19.52 -11.30 7.51
C GLY A 183 19.54 -11.84 6.08
N ALA A 184 18.47 -12.53 5.66
CA ALA A 184 18.32 -13.03 4.30
C ALA A 184 18.16 -11.90 3.26
N LEU A 185 17.32 -10.89 3.54
CA LEU A 185 17.12 -9.73 2.67
C LEU A 185 18.40 -8.91 2.52
N GLN A 186 19.16 -8.74 3.60
CA GLN A 186 20.46 -8.06 3.55
C GLN A 186 21.47 -8.81 2.66
N LEU A 187 21.48 -10.15 2.70
CA LEU A 187 22.31 -10.95 1.81
C LEU A 187 21.92 -10.74 0.35
N VAL A 188 20.62 -10.74 0.04
CA VAL A 188 20.10 -10.49 -1.32
C VAL A 188 20.49 -9.09 -1.79
N ALA A 189 20.28 -8.07 -0.97
CA ALA A 189 20.63 -6.70 -1.32
C ALA A 189 22.14 -6.55 -1.60
N ASN A 190 22.99 -7.22 -0.81
CA ASN A 190 24.45 -7.15 -0.96
C ASN A 190 24.98 -7.97 -2.15
N ARG A 191 24.23 -8.95 -2.64
CA ARG A 191 24.67 -9.90 -3.69
C ARG A 191 23.62 -10.09 -4.79
N PHE A 192 22.88 -9.03 -5.11
CA PHE A 192 21.72 -9.08 -6.00
C PHE A 192 22.04 -9.61 -7.42
N GLU A 193 23.28 -9.43 -7.87
CA GLU A 193 23.74 -9.85 -9.19
C GLU A 193 24.14 -11.34 -9.24
N GLU A 194 24.19 -12.03 -8.09
CA GLU A 194 24.63 -13.42 -7.99
C GLU A 194 23.45 -14.38 -7.74
N PRO A 195 23.48 -15.59 -8.34
CA PRO A 195 22.51 -16.62 -8.00
C PRO A 195 22.73 -17.10 -6.56
N LEU A 196 21.79 -16.78 -5.66
CA LEU A 196 21.81 -17.20 -4.27
C LEU A 196 21.06 -18.53 -4.08
N SER A 197 21.74 -19.51 -3.49
CA SER A 197 21.11 -20.79 -3.13
C SER A 197 20.26 -20.66 -1.86
N ALA A 198 19.24 -21.50 -1.72
CA ALA A 198 18.43 -21.61 -0.51
C ALA A 198 19.28 -21.88 0.76
N THR A 199 20.41 -22.58 0.61
CA THR A 199 21.35 -22.83 1.70
C THR A 199 22.06 -21.55 2.15
N GLN A 200 22.48 -20.70 1.23
CA GLN A 200 23.10 -19.40 1.55
C GLN A 200 22.11 -18.47 2.22
N MET A 201 20.87 -18.45 1.73
CA MET A 201 19.76 -17.68 2.33
C MET A 201 19.44 -18.16 3.76
N ALA A 202 19.37 -19.48 3.96
CA ALA A 202 19.14 -20.08 5.28
C ALA A 202 20.29 -19.78 6.26
N ALA A 203 21.54 -19.83 5.79
CA ALA A 203 22.70 -19.50 6.61
C ALA A 203 22.69 -18.04 7.07
N ALA A 204 22.37 -17.09 6.18
CA ALA A 204 22.22 -15.68 6.53
C ALA A 204 21.05 -15.41 7.48
N ALA A 205 20.03 -16.26 7.45
CA ALA A 205 18.91 -16.26 8.37
C ALA A 205 19.18 -17.01 9.70
N HIS A 206 20.37 -17.58 9.90
CA HIS A 206 20.70 -18.49 11.01
C HIS A 206 19.74 -19.68 11.16
N LEU A 207 19.23 -20.20 10.03
CA LEU A 207 18.32 -21.34 9.97
C LEU A 207 18.93 -22.50 9.17
N SER A 208 18.39 -23.71 9.38
CA SER A 208 18.65 -24.82 8.44
C SER A 208 17.84 -24.61 7.15
N PRO A 209 18.29 -25.12 5.99
CA PRO A 209 17.55 -24.98 4.73
C PRO A 209 16.11 -25.49 4.82
N LYS A 210 15.90 -26.59 5.56
CA LYS A 210 14.57 -27.16 5.81
C LYS A 210 13.68 -26.21 6.62
N HIS A 211 14.22 -25.58 7.67
CA HIS A 211 13.45 -24.64 8.49
C HIS A 211 13.20 -23.31 7.77
N PHE A 212 14.16 -22.85 6.96
CA PHE A 212 14.00 -21.67 6.12
C PHE A 212 12.86 -21.86 5.11
N GLY A 213 12.86 -22.98 4.36
CA GLY A 213 11.79 -23.29 3.41
C GLY A 213 10.42 -23.46 4.08
N LYS A 214 10.36 -24.05 5.29
CA LYS A 214 9.09 -24.15 6.03
C LYS A 214 8.57 -22.79 6.53
N LYS A 215 9.47 -21.84 6.82
CA LYS A 215 9.14 -20.54 7.41
C LYS A 215 8.81 -19.47 6.36
N PHE A 216 9.42 -19.54 5.18
CA PHE A 216 9.35 -18.50 4.14
C PHE A 216 8.99 -19.02 2.73
N GLY A 217 8.83 -20.33 2.54
CA GLY A 217 8.48 -20.95 1.26
C GLY A 217 6.98 -21.13 1.04
#